data_AF-A0AAD5FKK8-F1
#
_entry.id   AF-A0AAD5FKK8-F1
#
_cell.length_a   1.000
_cell.length_b   1.000
_cell.length_c   1.000
_cell.angle_alpha   90.00
_cell.angle_beta   90.00
_cell.angle_gamma   90.00
#
_symmetry.space_group_name_H-M   'P 1'
#
loop_
_entity.id
_entity.type
_entity.pdbx_description
1 polymer ?
#
loop_
_entity_poly.entity_id
_entity_poly.type
_entity_poly.pdbx_seq_one_letter_code
_entity_poly.pdbx_strand_id
1 'polypeptide(L)'
;MRYSTPLRLDPIRRRYAINPHRYTTFNSKLQYQLVYHAWCRLEQSGIYWASISGKEAGAKLASEPIGTFLIRDSADRRHFFTLSIKTSSGIKNVRVDCDNHAFFLQTDPESQRTAPRFDCVLKLVHFYMNYTDNAKEQRSCYIFSEGQKVPLELRKPYACSTSSLQHLCRKTVNGHMDILAKRDGLPQPLRDFMQEYDAPI
;
A
#
# COMPACT_ATOMS: atom_id res chain seq x y z
N MET A 1 24.12 -0.76 -17.26
CA MET A 1 23.44 -1.67 -18.20
C MET A 1 21.95 -1.38 -18.18
N ARG A 2 21.37 -1.04 -19.33
CA ARG A 2 19.96 -0.69 -19.49
C ARG A 2 19.18 -1.97 -19.79
N TYR A 3 18.30 -2.41 -18.90
CA TYR A 3 17.40 -3.53 -19.18
C TYR A 3 16.08 -2.97 -19.71
N SER A 4 16.06 -2.70 -21.01
CA SER A 4 14.84 -2.42 -21.77
C SER A 4 14.64 -3.54 -22.79
N THR A 5 14.19 -4.71 -22.33
CA THR A 5 13.72 -5.78 -23.23
C THR A 5 12.20 -5.88 -23.09
N PRO A 6 11.43 -5.65 -24.18
CA PRO A 6 10.00 -5.85 -24.15
C PRO A 6 9.71 -7.36 -24.21
N LEU A 7 9.35 -7.95 -23.07
CA LEU A 7 8.78 -9.30 -23.05
C LEU A 7 7.43 -9.25 -23.78
N ARG A 8 7.30 -10.11 -24.80
CA ARG A 8 6.09 -10.30 -25.60
C ARG A 8 4.99 -10.83 -24.68
N LEU A 9 4.06 -9.96 -24.28
CA LEU A 9 2.98 -10.29 -23.34
C LEU A 9 1.69 -10.63 -24.10
N ASP A 10 1.00 -11.67 -23.62
CA ASP A 10 -0.29 -12.14 -24.10
C ASP A 10 -1.35 -11.02 -24.17
N PRO A 11 -2.27 -11.07 -25.15
CA PRO A 11 -3.22 -9.99 -25.42
C PRO A 11 -4.19 -9.68 -24.25
N ILE A 12 -4.39 -10.60 -23.29
CA ILE A 12 -5.23 -10.37 -22.09
C ILE A 12 -4.47 -9.57 -21.00
N ARG A 13 -3.13 -9.65 -20.94
CA ARG A 13 -2.30 -8.92 -19.96
C ARG A 13 -2.13 -7.42 -20.27
N ARG A 14 -2.61 -6.93 -21.42
CA ARG A 14 -2.44 -5.52 -21.83
C ARG A 14 -3.14 -4.50 -20.94
N ARG A 15 -4.14 -4.89 -20.15
CA ARG A 15 -4.83 -3.97 -19.21
C ARG A 15 -4.11 -3.77 -17.87
N TYR A 16 -3.12 -4.61 -17.56
CA TYR A 16 -2.50 -4.71 -16.23
C TYR A 16 -0.96 -4.67 -16.28
N ALA A 17 -0.39 -4.07 -17.33
CA ALA A 17 1.04 -3.84 -17.36
C ALA A 17 1.37 -2.67 -16.42
N ILE A 18 2.24 -2.91 -15.42
CA ILE A 18 3.00 -1.83 -14.76
C ILE A 18 3.56 -0.97 -15.88
N ASN A 19 3.01 0.24 -16.05
CA ASN A 19 3.36 1.06 -17.21
C ASN A 19 4.83 1.47 -17.06
N PRO A 20 5.77 0.93 -17.88
CA PRO A 20 7.20 1.11 -17.66
C PRO A 20 7.63 2.57 -17.81
N HIS A 21 6.80 3.39 -18.47
CA HIS A 21 7.03 4.81 -18.68
C HIS A 21 6.61 5.68 -17.49
N ARG A 22 5.98 5.10 -16.46
CA ARG A 22 5.44 5.86 -15.31
C ARG A 22 6.22 5.67 -14.03
N TYR A 23 6.96 4.58 -13.91
CA TYR A 23 7.79 4.34 -12.74
C TYR A 23 9.22 4.80 -12.97
N THR A 24 9.81 5.24 -11.87
CA THR A 24 11.18 5.69 -11.76
C THR A 24 12.12 4.58 -12.22
N THR A 25 13.32 4.93 -12.69
CA THR A 25 14.37 3.92 -12.90
C THR A 25 14.56 3.14 -11.61
N PHE A 26 14.31 1.83 -11.65
CA PHE A 26 14.58 0.96 -10.51
C PHE A 26 16.08 0.97 -10.21
N ASN A 27 16.43 1.17 -8.94
CA ASN A 27 17.81 1.21 -8.50
C ASN A 27 18.45 -0.19 -8.47
N SER A 28 17.64 -1.25 -8.41
CA SER A 28 18.11 -2.63 -8.43
C SER A 28 17.02 -3.62 -8.88
N LYS A 29 17.43 -4.85 -9.21
CA LYS A 29 16.50 -5.97 -9.46
C LYS A 29 15.63 -6.29 -8.24
N LEU A 30 16.22 -6.17 -7.04
CA LEU A 30 15.49 -6.41 -5.78
C LEU A 30 14.38 -5.39 -5.58
N GLN A 31 14.69 -4.10 -5.80
CA GLN A 31 13.67 -3.05 -5.72
C GLN A 31 12.56 -3.27 -6.74
N TYR A 32 12.89 -3.67 -7.97
CA TYR A 32 11.88 -4.02 -8.97
C TYR A 32 10.95 -5.14 -8.50
N GLN A 33 11.51 -6.24 -7.99
CA GLN A 33 10.73 -7.38 -7.50
C GLN A 33 9.83 -6.96 -6.33
N LEU A 34 10.37 -6.21 -5.38
CA LEU A 34 9.64 -5.67 -4.23
C LEU A 34 8.44 -4.83 -4.67
N VAL A 35 8.66 -3.85 -5.56
CA VAL A 35 7.62 -2.97 -6.09
C VAL A 35 6.60 -3.74 -6.91
N TYR A 36 7.04 -4.70 -7.74
CA TYR A 36 6.15 -5.55 -8.53
C TYR A 36 5.22 -6.37 -7.63
N HIS A 37 5.76 -7.04 -6.62
CA HIS A 37 4.95 -7.84 -5.69
C HIS A 37 3.99 -6.98 -4.87
N ALA A 38 4.44 -5.81 -4.40
CA ALA A 38 3.57 -4.87 -3.71
C ALA A 38 2.44 -4.36 -4.61
N TRP A 39 2.74 -4.04 -5.87
CA TRP A 39 1.74 -3.62 -6.86
C TRP A 39 0.70 -4.72 -7.14
N CYS A 40 1.13 -5.97 -7.34
CA CYS A 40 0.21 -7.10 -7.53
C CYS A 40 -0.75 -7.29 -6.35
N ARG A 41 -0.28 -7.05 -5.11
CA ARG A 41 -1.15 -7.07 -3.93
C ARG A 41 -2.07 -5.84 -3.91
N LEU A 42 -1.55 -4.65 -4.18
CA LEU A 42 -2.36 -3.42 -4.25
C LEU A 42 -3.53 -3.54 -5.25
N GLU A 43 -3.30 -4.08 -6.44
CA GLU A 43 -4.35 -4.33 -7.45
C GLU A 43 -5.48 -5.23 -6.92
N GLN A 44 -5.16 -6.19 -6.06
CA GLN A 44 -6.13 -7.14 -5.51
C GLN A 44 -6.81 -6.63 -4.23
N SER A 45 -6.25 -5.59 -3.59
CA SER A 45 -6.75 -5.06 -2.31
C SER A 45 -8.11 -4.36 -2.41
N GLY A 46 -8.43 -3.81 -3.58
CA GLY A 46 -9.63 -2.99 -3.79
C GLY A 46 -9.55 -1.57 -3.22
N ILE A 47 -8.38 -1.15 -2.72
CA ILE A 47 -8.16 0.19 -2.13
C ILE A 47 -7.12 1.02 -2.90
N TYR A 48 -6.58 0.46 -3.97
CA TYR A 48 -5.61 1.09 -4.85
C TYR A 48 -6.30 1.74 -6.05
N TRP A 49 -6.14 3.05 -6.18
CA TRP A 49 -6.77 3.88 -7.19
C TRP A 49 -5.86 4.15 -8.39
N ALA A 50 -4.84 3.32 -8.59
CA ALA A 50 -3.91 3.41 -9.71
C ALA A 50 -3.39 4.86 -9.91
N SER A 51 -3.45 5.36 -11.14
CA SER A 51 -2.80 6.60 -11.55
C SER A 51 -3.64 7.87 -11.39
N ILE A 52 -4.58 7.93 -10.44
CA ILE A 52 -5.30 9.18 -10.16
C ILE A 52 -4.35 10.25 -9.61
N SER A 53 -4.61 11.50 -9.94
CA SER A 53 -3.87 12.65 -9.42
C SER A 53 -4.19 12.95 -7.96
N GLY A 54 -3.33 13.72 -7.29
CA GLY A 54 -3.60 14.21 -5.94
C GLY A 54 -4.87 15.07 -5.85
N LYS A 55 -5.23 15.78 -6.93
CA LYS A 55 -6.46 16.57 -7.02
C LYS A 55 -7.70 15.67 -7.08
N GLU A 56 -7.67 14.64 -7.92
CA GLU A 56 -8.77 13.66 -8.03
C GLU A 56 -8.95 12.88 -6.73
N ALA A 57 -7.85 12.45 -6.10
CA ALA A 57 -7.88 11.82 -4.79
C ALA A 57 -8.50 12.75 -3.75
N GLY A 58 -8.12 14.03 -3.76
CA GLY A 58 -8.68 15.04 -2.86
C GLY A 58 -10.18 15.25 -3.06
N ALA A 59 -10.64 15.30 -4.31
CA ALA A 59 -12.06 15.41 -4.62
C ALA A 59 -12.86 14.19 -4.12
N LYS A 60 -12.32 12.98 -4.26
CA LYS A 60 -12.97 11.74 -3.77
C LYS A 60 -13.07 11.68 -2.25
N LEU A 61 -12.04 12.15 -1.55
CA LEU A 61 -11.98 12.14 -0.09
C LEU A 61 -12.65 13.37 0.56
N ALA A 62 -13.07 14.37 -0.23
CA ALA A 62 -13.55 15.64 0.31
C ALA A 62 -14.78 15.48 1.22
N SER A 63 -15.73 14.65 0.79
CA SER A 63 -16.98 14.32 1.49
C SER A 63 -16.86 13.16 2.48
N GLU A 64 -15.70 12.52 2.57
CA GLU A 64 -15.51 11.35 3.42
C GLU A 64 -15.15 11.76 4.87
N PRO A 65 -15.43 10.90 5.86
CA PRO A 65 -15.04 11.12 7.25
C PRO A 65 -13.51 11.22 7.42
N ILE A 66 -13.09 11.92 8.47
CA ILE A 66 -11.69 12.00 8.89
C ILE A 66 -11.13 10.58 9.10
N GLY A 67 -9.93 10.37 8.59
CA GLY A 67 -9.20 9.11 8.60
C GLY A 67 -9.57 8.16 7.45
N THR A 68 -10.41 8.60 6.52
CA THR A 68 -10.61 7.90 5.25
C THR A 68 -9.42 8.12 4.32
N PHE A 69 -8.91 7.05 3.72
CA PHE A 69 -7.69 7.11 2.90
C PHE A 69 -7.76 6.23 1.65
N LEU A 70 -6.87 6.47 0.70
CA LEU A 70 -6.65 5.62 -0.47
C LEU A 70 -5.18 5.58 -0.87
N ILE A 71 -4.79 4.53 -1.59
CA ILE A 71 -3.44 4.38 -2.15
C ILE A 71 -3.50 4.63 -3.64
N ARG A 72 -2.50 5.33 -4.19
CA ARG A 72 -2.38 5.63 -5.62
C ARG A 72 -0.93 5.71 -6.04
N ASP A 73 -0.67 5.81 -7.34
CA ASP A 73 0.65 6.12 -7.86
C ASP A 73 1.09 7.52 -7.41
N SER A 74 2.40 7.66 -7.17
CA SER A 74 3.02 8.96 -6.95
C SER A 74 3.20 9.70 -8.27
N ALA A 75 2.88 11.00 -8.28
CA ALA A 75 3.24 11.90 -9.38
C ALA A 75 4.71 12.36 -9.30
N ASP A 76 5.35 12.23 -8.13
CA ASP A 76 6.78 12.50 -7.93
C ASP A 76 7.59 11.27 -8.35
N ARG A 77 8.51 11.48 -9.31
CA ARG A 77 9.42 10.46 -9.87
C ARG A 77 10.50 9.96 -8.90
N ARG A 78 10.42 10.28 -7.61
CA ARG A 78 11.27 9.71 -6.57
C ARG A 78 10.57 8.61 -5.77
N HIS A 79 9.25 8.50 -5.89
CA HIS A 79 8.44 7.57 -5.10
C HIS A 79 7.53 6.78 -6.03
N PHE A 80 7.20 5.55 -5.65
CA PHE A 80 6.30 4.70 -6.44
C PHE A 80 4.84 4.93 -6.06
N PHE A 81 4.55 5.04 -4.77
CA PHE A 81 3.19 5.12 -4.23
C PHE A 81 2.98 6.36 -3.37
N THR A 82 1.72 6.78 -3.27
CA THR A 82 1.27 7.86 -2.39
C THR A 82 0.00 7.43 -1.67
N LEU A 83 -0.04 7.69 -0.36
CA LEU A 83 -1.19 7.56 0.50
C LEU A 83 -1.89 8.92 0.61
N SER A 84 -3.11 9.01 0.09
CA SER A 84 -3.96 10.20 0.22
C SER A 84 -4.94 9.97 1.36
N ILE A 85 -5.00 10.90 2.31
CA ILE A 85 -5.80 10.77 3.53
C ILE A 85 -6.57 12.05 3.85
N LYS A 86 -7.81 11.89 4.34
CA LYS A 86 -8.59 12.97 4.94
C LYS A 86 -8.18 13.16 6.39
N THR A 87 -7.58 14.30 6.73
CA THR A 87 -7.27 14.72 8.10
C THR A 87 -8.21 15.86 8.54
N SER A 88 -8.13 16.25 9.81
CA SER A 88 -8.83 17.44 10.34
C SER A 88 -8.39 18.74 9.68
N SER A 89 -7.15 18.79 9.17
CA SER A 89 -6.57 19.95 8.45
C SER A 89 -6.73 19.87 6.93
N GLY A 90 -7.54 18.94 6.41
CA GLY A 90 -7.81 18.78 4.99
C GLY A 90 -7.23 17.49 4.39
N ILE A 91 -7.06 17.45 3.07
CA ILE A 91 -6.49 16.27 2.41
C ILE A 91 -4.97 16.37 2.43
N LYS A 92 -4.32 15.32 2.92
CA LYS A 92 -2.85 15.20 2.94
C LYS A 92 -2.39 14.06 2.06
N ASN A 93 -1.25 14.26 1.39
CA ASN A 93 -0.65 13.29 0.48
C ASN A 93 0.71 12.89 1.04
N VAL A 94 0.81 11.66 1.53
CA VAL A 94 2.01 11.10 2.13
C VAL A 94 2.68 10.20 1.11
N ARG A 95 3.91 10.52 0.74
CA ARG A 95 4.69 9.68 -0.19
C ARG A 95 5.27 8.50 0.58
N VAL A 96 5.28 7.33 -0.06
CA VAL A 96 5.86 6.11 0.51
C VAL A 96 7.27 5.95 -0.03
N ASP A 97 8.25 6.00 0.86
CA ASP A 97 9.65 5.75 0.52
C ASP A 97 9.89 4.25 0.29
N CYS A 98 10.88 3.96 -0.54
CA CYS A 98 11.25 2.60 -0.90
C CYS A 98 12.75 2.51 -1.11
N ASP A 99 13.41 1.58 -0.41
CA ASP A 99 14.77 1.16 -0.76
C ASP A 99 14.73 -0.18 -1.51
N ASN A 100 15.84 -0.93 -1.51
CA ASN A 100 15.91 -2.24 -2.17
C ASN A 100 15.15 -3.35 -1.44
N HIS A 101 14.72 -3.14 -0.19
CA HIS A 101 14.21 -4.20 0.69
C HIS A 101 12.85 -3.88 1.30
N ALA A 102 12.48 -2.60 1.43
CA ALA A 102 11.27 -2.22 2.14
C ALA A 102 10.68 -0.87 1.74
N PHE A 103 9.39 -0.75 2.03
CA PHE A 103 8.60 0.47 2.08
C PHE A 103 8.56 1.02 3.51
N PHE A 104 8.60 2.35 3.63
CA PHE A 104 8.49 3.06 4.90
C PHE A 104 7.94 4.47 4.66
N LEU A 105 7.49 5.13 5.73
CA LEU A 105 7.14 6.55 5.70
C LEU A 105 8.29 7.34 6.31
N GLN A 106 8.69 8.44 5.67
CA GLN A 106 9.52 9.44 6.34
C GLN A 106 8.75 10.05 7.51
N THR A 107 9.16 9.69 8.72
CA THR A 107 8.71 10.28 9.97
C THR A 107 9.65 11.42 10.39
N ASP A 108 9.27 12.13 11.45
CA ASP A 108 10.04 13.21 12.07
C ASP A 108 11.54 12.86 12.21
N PRO A 109 12.47 13.67 11.69
CA PRO A 109 13.91 13.49 11.94
C PRO A 109 14.26 13.50 13.44
N GLU A 110 13.48 14.24 14.24
CA GLU A 110 13.64 14.32 15.69
C GLU A 110 13.10 13.07 16.43
N SER A 111 12.38 12.19 15.72
CA SER A 111 11.99 10.92 16.32
C SER A 111 13.20 9.99 16.37
N GLN A 112 13.70 9.71 17.58
CA GLN A 112 14.81 8.77 17.83
C GLN A 112 14.53 7.31 17.40
N ARG A 113 13.40 7.05 16.71
CA ARG A 113 12.96 5.71 16.32
C ARG A 113 13.04 5.55 14.83
N THR A 114 13.74 4.52 14.40
CA THR A 114 13.74 4.09 13.00
C THR A 114 12.32 3.79 12.54
N ALA A 115 11.90 4.38 11.42
CA ALA A 115 10.60 4.14 10.84
C ALA A 115 10.42 2.63 10.54
N PRO A 116 9.26 2.04 10.88
CA PRO A 116 9.00 0.63 10.61
C PRO A 116 9.02 0.37 9.10
N ARG A 117 9.60 -0.77 8.74
CA ARG A 117 9.90 -1.17 7.36
C ARG A 117 9.08 -2.37 6.96
N PHE A 118 8.52 -2.38 5.75
CA PHE A 118 7.60 -3.41 5.27
C PHE A 118 7.91 -3.86 3.85
N ASP A 119 7.68 -5.13 3.53
CA ASP A 119 7.79 -5.65 2.17
C ASP A 119 6.59 -5.24 1.28
N CYS A 120 5.53 -4.70 1.87
CA CYS A 120 4.30 -4.31 1.17
C CYS A 120 3.67 -3.06 1.78
N VAL A 121 3.18 -2.16 0.91
CA VAL A 121 2.49 -0.93 1.31
C VAL A 121 1.22 -1.20 2.12
N LEU A 122 0.50 -2.29 1.83
CA LEU A 122 -0.71 -2.66 2.58
C LEU A 122 -0.40 -3.02 4.04
N LYS A 123 0.72 -3.73 4.28
CA LYS A 123 1.18 -4.05 5.64
C LYS A 123 1.61 -2.79 6.39
N LEU A 124 2.30 -1.88 5.69
CA LEU A 124 2.64 -0.56 6.22
C LEU A 124 1.39 0.19 6.68
N VAL A 125 0.37 0.28 5.82
CA VAL A 125 -0.87 0.99 6.12
C VAL A 125 -1.59 0.32 7.29
N HIS A 126 -1.73 -1.00 7.29
CA HIS A 126 -2.38 -1.73 8.38
C HIS A 126 -1.66 -1.53 9.73
N PHE A 127 -0.33 -1.50 9.74
CA PHE A 127 0.43 -1.17 10.94
C PHE A 127 0.03 0.20 11.49
N TYR A 128 0.00 1.24 10.65
CA TYR A 128 -0.36 2.58 11.08
C TYR A 128 -1.85 2.74 11.42
N MET A 129 -2.74 1.92 10.85
CA MET A 129 -4.15 1.84 11.28
C MET A 129 -4.23 1.35 12.74
N ASN A 130 -3.59 0.23 13.06
CA ASN A 130 -3.61 -0.34 14.41
C ASN A 130 -2.83 0.51 15.41
N TYR A 131 -1.81 1.24 14.95
CA TYR A 131 -1.06 2.18 15.78
C TYR A 131 -1.95 3.31 16.31
N THR A 132 -2.96 3.73 15.54
CA THR A 132 -3.90 4.78 15.94
C THR A 132 -5.02 4.28 16.85
N ASP A 133 -5.40 3.00 16.76
CA ASP A 133 -6.49 2.43 17.56
C ASP A 133 -6.04 2.10 19.01
N ASN A 134 -4.76 1.75 19.18
CA ASN A 134 -4.14 1.56 20.50
C ASN A 134 -3.83 2.87 21.24
N ALA A 135 -4.23 4.03 20.69
CA ALA A 135 -3.91 5.36 21.20
C ALA A 135 -4.70 5.80 22.44
N LYS A 136 -5.12 4.85 23.30
CA LYS A 136 -5.30 5.16 24.74
C LYS A 136 -3.95 5.35 25.44
N GLU A 137 -2.85 4.95 24.83
CA GLU A 137 -1.48 5.21 25.29
C GLU A 137 -0.66 6.00 24.26
N GLN A 138 -0.71 7.34 24.34
CA GLN A 138 0.40 8.29 24.04
C GLN A 138 1.27 8.12 22.77
N ARG A 139 0.79 7.46 21.72
CA ARG A 139 1.60 7.16 20.52
C ARG A 139 0.86 7.53 19.24
N SER A 140 0.74 8.82 18.97
CA SER A 140 0.30 9.33 17.66
C SER A 140 1.48 9.40 16.70
N CYS A 141 1.40 8.72 15.55
CA CYS A 141 2.33 8.95 14.44
C CYS A 141 1.98 10.28 13.77
N TYR A 142 2.99 11.06 13.37
CA TYR A 142 2.79 12.34 12.73
C TYR A 142 3.48 12.40 11.37
N ILE A 143 2.85 13.11 10.44
CA ILE A 143 3.38 13.44 9.13
C ILE A 143 3.68 14.94 9.07
N PHE A 144 4.76 15.29 8.38
CA PHE A 144 5.09 16.69 8.12
C PHE A 144 4.42 17.15 6.84
N SER A 145 3.61 18.19 6.95
CA SER A 145 2.99 18.84 5.80
C SER A 145 3.02 20.35 6.01
N GLU A 146 3.63 21.08 5.08
CA GLU A 146 3.63 22.55 5.06
C GLU A 146 4.17 23.18 6.35
N GLY A 147 5.20 22.57 6.94
CA GLY A 147 5.80 23.04 8.19
C GLY A 147 4.99 22.70 9.44
N GLN A 148 3.86 22.00 9.32
CA GLN A 148 3.04 21.55 10.44
C GLN A 148 3.11 20.03 10.63
N LYS A 149 3.10 19.63 11.91
CA LYS A 149 3.05 18.25 12.36
C LYS A 149 1.58 17.82 12.47
N VAL A 150 1.11 17.01 11.53
CA VAL A 150 -0.30 16.55 11.46
C VAL A 150 -0.36 15.08 11.87
N PRO A 151 -1.30 14.68 12.76
CA PRO A 151 -1.43 13.27 13.13
C PRO A 151 -1.85 12.42 11.93
N LEU A 152 -1.19 11.28 11.76
CA LEU A 152 -1.52 10.27 10.76
C LEU A 152 -2.62 9.37 11.33
N GLU A 153 -3.87 9.69 11.04
CA GLU A 153 -5.05 8.95 11.53
C GLU A 153 -5.64 8.05 10.44
N LEU A 154 -5.15 6.82 10.29
CA LEU A 154 -5.71 5.88 9.29
C LEU A 154 -6.83 5.05 9.92
N ARG A 155 -8.07 5.28 9.50
CA ARG A 155 -9.24 4.58 10.07
C ARG A 155 -9.92 3.66 9.07
N LYS A 156 -10.15 4.13 7.85
CA LYS A 156 -10.95 3.40 6.86
C LYS A 156 -10.39 3.55 5.44
N PRO A 157 -10.22 2.45 4.68
CA PRO A 157 -9.89 2.56 3.27
C PRO A 157 -11.11 3.00 2.44
N TYR A 158 -10.86 3.83 1.44
CA TYR A 158 -11.80 4.22 0.41
C TYR A 158 -11.68 3.25 -0.77
N ALA A 159 -12.60 2.29 -0.84
CA ALA A 159 -12.54 1.21 -1.82
C ALA A 159 -12.90 1.68 -3.24
N CYS A 160 -12.16 1.21 -4.24
CA CYS A 160 -12.41 1.45 -5.67
C CYS A 160 -13.09 0.27 -6.37
N SER A 161 -13.01 -0.93 -5.80
CA SER A 161 -13.59 -2.15 -6.36
C SER A 161 -14.02 -3.12 -5.26
N THR A 162 -14.96 -4.01 -5.61
CA THR A 162 -15.35 -5.11 -4.75
C THR A 162 -14.45 -6.32 -5.03
N SER A 163 -13.87 -6.88 -3.96
CA SER A 163 -13.10 -8.12 -4.08
C SER A 163 -14.00 -9.30 -4.45
N SER A 164 -13.47 -10.29 -5.18
CA SER A 164 -14.18 -11.54 -5.41
C SER A 164 -14.42 -12.30 -4.10
N LEU A 165 -15.43 -13.16 -4.05
CA LEU A 165 -15.68 -14.02 -2.88
C LEU A 165 -14.44 -14.86 -2.52
N GLN A 166 -13.75 -15.39 -3.52
CA GLN A 166 -12.50 -16.15 -3.33
C GLN A 166 -11.43 -15.32 -2.62
N HIS A 167 -11.27 -14.05 -3.01
CA HIS A 167 -10.32 -13.14 -2.36
C HIS A 167 -10.77 -12.74 -0.96
N LEU A 168 -12.08 -12.55 -0.73
CA LEU A 168 -12.61 -12.30 0.62
C LEU A 168 -12.33 -13.48 1.55
N CYS A 169 -12.59 -14.72 1.10
CA CYS A 169 -12.22 -15.92 1.84
C CYS A 169 -10.73 -15.97 2.13
N ARG A 170 -9.87 -15.62 1.15
CA ARG A 170 -8.42 -15.54 1.36
C ARG A 170 -8.04 -14.57 2.46
N LYS A 171 -8.60 -13.35 2.46
CA LYS A 171 -8.32 -12.35 3.50
C LYS A 171 -8.77 -12.83 4.88
N THR A 172 -9.98 -13.37 4.98
CA THR A 172 -10.49 -13.92 6.24
C THR A 172 -9.60 -15.04 6.76
N VAL A 173 -9.22 -16.01 5.93
CA VAL A 173 -8.36 -17.13 6.34
C VAL A 173 -6.96 -16.64 6.74
N ASN A 174 -6.37 -15.69 6.00
CA ASN A 174 -5.07 -15.10 6.37
C ASN A 174 -5.11 -14.29 7.67
N GLY A 175 -6.25 -13.67 8.00
CA GLY A 175 -6.42 -12.90 9.23
C GLY A 175 -6.56 -13.75 10.49
N HIS A 176 -6.92 -15.04 10.37
CA HIS A 176 -7.06 -15.96 11.49
C HIS A 176 -5.81 -16.86 11.62
N MET A 177 -4.88 -16.45 12.48
CA MET A 177 -3.63 -17.18 12.75
C MET A 177 -3.85 -18.65 13.20
N ASP A 178 -4.98 -18.93 13.85
CA ASP A 178 -5.33 -20.27 14.35
C ASP A 178 -5.63 -21.30 13.23
N ILE A 179 -5.84 -20.84 11.99
CA ILE A 179 -6.10 -21.70 10.82
C ILE A 179 -4.78 -22.10 10.12
N LEU A 180 -3.64 -21.51 10.49
CA LEU A 180 -2.33 -21.83 9.89
C LEU A 180 -1.97 -23.31 10.05
N ALA A 181 -2.27 -23.92 11.20
CA ALA A 181 -2.01 -25.34 11.46
C ALA A 181 -2.83 -26.30 10.56
N LYS A 182 -3.92 -25.81 9.93
CA LYS A 182 -4.74 -26.59 8.99
C LYS A 182 -4.38 -26.32 7.52
N ARG A 183 -3.49 -25.36 7.23
CA ARG A 183 -3.07 -25.04 5.85
C ARG A 183 -2.32 -26.16 5.17
N ASP A 184 -1.57 -26.95 5.94
CA ASP A 184 -0.77 -28.05 5.40
C ASP A 184 -1.64 -29.13 4.74
N GLY A 185 -2.92 -29.21 5.14
CA GLY A 185 -3.92 -30.10 4.53
C GLY A 185 -4.58 -29.58 3.25
N LEU A 186 -4.32 -28.34 2.82
CA LEU A 186 -4.91 -27.77 1.59
C LEU A 186 -4.14 -28.21 0.34
N PRO A 187 -4.79 -28.47 -0.80
CA PRO A 187 -4.12 -28.67 -2.08
C PRO A 187 -3.13 -27.55 -2.43
N GLN A 188 -2.01 -27.89 -3.08
CA GLN A 188 -0.96 -26.92 -3.46
C GLN A 188 -1.49 -25.65 -4.14
N PRO A 189 -2.43 -25.71 -5.11
CA PRO A 189 -2.95 -24.50 -5.76
C PRO A 189 -3.61 -23.52 -4.80
N LEU A 190 -4.27 -24.03 -3.74
CA LEU A 190 -4.89 -23.18 -2.73
C LEU A 190 -3.84 -22.58 -1.79
N ARG A 191 -2.77 -23.32 -1.47
CA ARG A 191 -1.66 -22.78 -0.68
C ARG A 191 -0.94 -21.66 -1.43
N ASP A 192 -0.67 -21.84 -2.71
CA ASP A 192 -0.06 -20.81 -3.56
C ASP A 192 -0.95 -19.57 -3.63
N PHE A 193 -2.25 -19.78 -3.91
CA PHE A 193 -3.24 -18.70 -3.93
C PHE A 193 -3.30 -17.92 -2.60
N MET A 194 -3.16 -18.61 -1.46
CA MET A 194 -3.08 -17.99 -0.13
C MET A 194 -1.79 -17.17 0.06
N GLN A 195 -0.64 -17.68 -0.40
CA GLN A 195 0.66 -17.03 -0.25
C GLN A 195 0.83 -15.79 -1.13
N GLU A 196 0.14 -15.74 -2.28
CA GLU A 196 0.18 -14.58 -3.17
C GLU A 196 -0.32 -13.27 -2.54
N TYR A 197 -1.13 -13.35 -1.48
CA TYR A 197 -1.66 -12.19 -0.77
C TYR A 197 -1.72 -12.46 0.73
N ASP A 198 -0.70 -11.98 1.44
CA ASP A 198 -0.58 -12.05 2.88
C ASP A 198 -0.91 -10.71 3.56
N ALA A 199 -1.43 -9.75 2.80
CA ALA A 199 -1.79 -8.44 3.33
C ALA A 199 -3.10 -8.53 4.15
N PRO A 200 -3.16 -7.84 5.30
CA PRO A 200 -4.30 -7.92 6.22
C PRO A 200 -5.52 -7.07 5.81
N ILE A 201 -5.36 -6.14 4.86
CA ILE A 201 -6.42 -5.26 4.34
C ILE A 201 -6.59 -5.41 2.84
#